data_AF-R7C4K4-F1
#
_entry.id   AF-R7C4K4-F1
#
_cell.length_a   1.000
_cell.length_b   1.000
_cell.length_c   1.000
_cell.angle_alpha   90.00
_cell.angle_beta   90.00
_cell.angle_gamma   90.00
#
_symmetry.space_group_name_H-M   'P 1'
#
loop_
_entity.id
_entity.type
_entity.pdbx_description
1 polymer ?
#
loop_
_entity_poly.entity_id
_entity_poly.type
_entity_poly.pdbx_seq_one_letter_code
_entity_poly.pdbx_strand_id
1 'polypeptide(L)'
;MEAAFQMVRQVVVFLLLAALLTNLFMGTEYKKYFTYVTSLIVILLVLVPVLGFFGKGKVWEKNYILSENKQQVEQTKEEIRLLGEKYEKQMKEKYVAQVKKDIALQCGVDESDCRIKMDDMKITLIRVRVKNADKMQKEWQNELAFRYGVEEEKIWIEEA
;
A
#
# COMPACT_ATOMS: atom_id res chain seq x y z
N MET A 1 -35.57 -3.39 6.67
CA MET A 1 -36.89 -3.67 7.28
C MET A 1 -37.14 -5.17 7.48
N GLU A 2 -36.70 -6.05 6.57
CA GLU A 2 -36.85 -7.51 6.70
C GLU A 2 -36.24 -8.12 7.97
N ALA A 3 -35.03 -7.72 8.36
CA ALA A 3 -34.36 -8.27 9.54
C ALA A 3 -35.13 -7.99 10.85
N ALA A 4 -35.70 -6.78 10.98
CA ALA A 4 -36.54 -6.43 12.13
C ALA A 4 -37.82 -7.28 12.16
N PHE A 5 -38.43 -7.49 11.00
CA PHE A 5 -39.65 -8.30 10.89
C PHE A 5 -39.39 -9.79 11.18
N GLN A 6 -38.26 -10.33 10.73
CA GLN A 6 -37.83 -11.68 11.08
C GLN A 6 -37.56 -11.84 12.58
N MET A 7 -36.90 -10.87 13.21
CA MET A 7 -36.67 -10.88 14.66
C MET A 7 -37.97 -10.86 15.45
N VAL A 8 -38.92 -9.98 15.07
CA VAL A 8 -40.25 -9.93 15.72
C VAL A 8 -40.99 -11.24 15.52
N ARG A 9 -40.98 -11.81 14.31
CA ARG A 9 -41.60 -13.12 14.03
C ARG A 9 -41.04 -14.22 14.92
N GLN A 10 -39.73 -14.27 15.12
CA GLN A 10 -39.08 -15.29 15.94
C GLN A 10 -39.44 -15.17 17.43
N VAL A 11 -39.52 -13.94 17.95
CA VAL A 11 -39.99 -13.66 19.32
C VAL A 11 -41.46 -14.08 19.49
N VAL A 12 -42.33 -13.73 18.53
CA VAL A 12 -43.75 -14.10 18.58
C VAL A 12 -43.96 -15.61 18.56
N VAL A 13 -43.23 -16.33 17.69
CA VAL A 13 -43.30 -17.80 17.62
C VAL A 13 -42.87 -18.45 18.93
N PHE A 14 -41.79 -17.96 19.55
CA PHE A 14 -41.34 -18.43 20.86
C PHE A 14 -42.40 -18.19 21.95
N LEU A 15 -42.99 -16.99 22.00
CA LEU A 15 -44.03 -16.65 22.99
C LEU A 15 -45.26 -17.56 22.86
N LEU A 16 -45.67 -17.90 21.64
CA LEU A 16 -46.78 -18.83 21.41
C LEU A 16 -46.45 -20.25 21.93
N LEU A 17 -45.25 -20.76 21.65
CA LEU A 17 -44.81 -22.07 22.16
C LEU A 17 -44.70 -22.07 23.69
N ALA A 18 -44.16 -21.00 24.27
CA ALA A 18 -44.04 -20.86 25.72
C ALA A 18 -45.42 -20.78 26.40
N ALA A 19 -46.38 -20.08 25.79
CA ALA A 19 -47.75 -20.02 26.29
C ALA A 19 -48.41 -21.41 26.26
N LEU A 20 -48.24 -22.18 25.18
CA LEU A 20 -48.74 -23.55 25.08
C LEU A 20 -48.13 -24.47 26.15
N LEU A 21 -46.82 -24.40 26.36
CA LEU A 21 -46.14 -25.16 27.41
C LEU A 21 -46.64 -24.76 28.81
N THR A 22 -46.79 -23.47 29.07
CA THR A 22 -47.28 -22.96 30.37
C THR A 22 -48.71 -23.42 30.65
N ASN A 23 -49.56 -23.50 29.61
CA ASN A 23 -50.93 -23.98 29.70
C ASN A 23 -51.01 -25.51 29.85
N LEU A 24 -50.02 -26.24 29.32
CA LEU A 24 -49.92 -27.70 29.48
C LEU A 24 -49.52 -28.10 30.92
N PHE A 25 -48.67 -27.32 31.58
CA PHE A 25 -48.23 -27.56 32.96
C PHE A 25 -49.11 -26.86 34.02
N MET A 26 -50.25 -26.30 33.59
CA MET A 26 -51.20 -25.64 34.47
C MET A 26 -51.82 -26.66 35.43
N GLY A 27 -51.57 -26.50 36.74
CA GLY A 27 -52.05 -27.42 37.79
C GLY A 27 -50.96 -28.31 38.39
N THR A 28 -49.73 -28.23 37.89
CA THR A 28 -48.56 -28.91 38.50
C THR A 28 -47.75 -27.96 39.38
N GLU A 29 -47.00 -28.50 40.34
CA GLU A 29 -46.04 -27.70 41.13
C GLU A 29 -44.93 -27.09 40.26
N TYR A 30 -44.71 -27.64 39.06
CA TYR A 30 -43.72 -27.17 38.08
C TYR A 30 -44.09 -25.85 37.39
N LYS A 31 -45.34 -25.40 37.50
CA LYS A 31 -45.82 -24.14 36.89
C LYS A 31 -44.95 -22.94 37.26
N LYS A 32 -44.54 -22.83 38.53
CA LYS A 32 -43.68 -21.71 38.99
C LYS A 32 -42.33 -21.71 38.27
N TYR A 33 -41.67 -22.86 38.21
CA TYR A 33 -40.36 -22.99 37.56
C TYR A 33 -40.43 -22.69 36.06
N PHE A 34 -41.45 -23.21 35.37
CA PHE A 34 -41.67 -22.91 33.95
C PHE A 34 -41.93 -21.43 33.70
N THR A 35 -42.70 -20.77 34.58
CA THR A 35 -42.99 -19.34 34.47
C THR A 35 -41.73 -18.50 34.66
N TYR A 36 -40.88 -18.83 35.64
CA TYR A 36 -39.60 -18.14 35.86
C TYR A 36 -38.64 -18.31 34.68
N VAL A 37 -38.44 -19.55 34.22
CA VAL A 37 -37.55 -19.85 33.09
C VAL A 37 -38.04 -19.16 31.82
N THR A 38 -39.34 -19.19 31.55
CA THR A 38 -39.94 -18.51 30.40
C THR A 38 -39.71 -17.00 30.48
N SER A 39 -39.91 -16.39 31.65
CA SER A 39 -39.68 -14.95 31.86
C SER A 39 -38.22 -14.57 31.62
N LEU A 40 -37.27 -15.40 32.07
CA LEU A 40 -35.83 -15.20 31.88
C LEU A 40 -35.43 -15.28 30.40
N ILE A 41 -36.00 -16.24 29.65
CA ILE A 41 -35.78 -16.38 28.22
C ILE A 41 -36.39 -15.20 27.45
N VAL A 42 -37.57 -14.71 27.85
CA VAL A 42 -38.19 -13.52 27.24
C VAL A 42 -37.32 -12.27 27.46
N ILE A 43 -36.79 -12.07 28.68
CA ILE A 43 -35.86 -10.98 28.97
C ILE A 43 -34.62 -11.06 28.05
N LEU A 44 -34.02 -12.26 27.91
CA LEU A 44 -32.88 -12.48 27.02
C LEU A 44 -33.23 -12.21 25.55
N LEU A 45 -34.40 -12.66 25.07
CA LEU A 45 -34.85 -12.45 23.70
C LEU A 45 -35.10 -10.97 23.37
N VAL A 46 -35.56 -10.18 24.35
CA VAL A 46 -35.80 -8.74 24.19
C VAL A 46 -34.51 -7.93 24.35
N LEU A 47 -33.56 -8.39 25.16
CA LEU A 47 -32.26 -7.73 25.33
C LEU A 47 -31.46 -7.67 24.02
N VAL A 48 -31.48 -8.72 23.20
CA VAL A 48 -30.74 -8.77 21.92
C VAL A 48 -31.11 -7.62 20.96
N PRO A 49 -32.39 -7.40 20.61
CA PRO A 49 -32.77 -6.27 19.75
C PRO A 49 -32.58 -4.93 20.46
N VAL A 50 -32.85 -4.82 21.77
CA VAL A 50 -32.65 -3.57 22.53
C VAL A 50 -31.17 -3.13 22.48
N LEU A 51 -30.24 -4.05 22.69
CA LEU A 51 -28.79 -3.78 22.56
C LEU A 51 -28.38 -3.48 21.10
N GLY A 52 -29.06 -4.10 20.12
CA GLY A 52 -28.91 -3.77 18.70
C GLY A 52 -29.32 -2.33 18.37
N PHE A 53 -30.42 -1.85 18.96
CA PHE A 53 -30.89 -0.46 18.82
C PHE A 53 -30.05 0.55 19.62
N PHE A 54 -29.50 0.16 20.78
CA PHE A 54 -28.86 1.09 21.72
C PHE A 54 -27.42 1.52 21.40
N GLY A 55 -26.74 0.96 20.38
CA GLY A 55 -25.37 1.47 20.14
C GLY A 55 -24.51 0.91 19.02
N LYS A 56 -24.92 -0.11 18.27
CA LYS A 56 -24.01 -0.74 17.30
C LYS A 56 -24.07 -0.19 15.87
N GLY A 57 -25.06 0.61 15.51
CA GLY A 57 -25.23 1.08 14.13
C GLY A 57 -24.37 2.27 13.70
N LYS A 58 -23.89 3.13 14.62
CA LYS A 58 -23.24 4.41 14.23
C LYS A 58 -21.84 4.66 14.80
N VAL A 59 -21.46 3.99 15.89
CA VAL A 59 -20.17 4.23 16.56
C VAL A 59 -19.12 3.20 16.15
N TRP A 60 -19.53 1.97 15.86
CA TRP A 60 -18.63 0.89 15.45
C TRP A 60 -18.15 1.01 14.00
N GLU A 61 -19.03 1.34 13.05
CA GLU A 61 -18.65 1.60 11.65
C GLU A 61 -17.63 2.74 11.54
N LYS A 62 -17.83 3.82 12.30
CA LYS A 62 -17.01 5.02 12.18
C LYS A 62 -15.56 4.80 12.63
N ASN A 63 -15.32 3.91 13.60
CA ASN A 63 -13.97 3.63 14.09
C ASN A 63 -13.26 2.55 13.26
N TYR A 64 -13.98 1.57 12.72
CA TYR A 64 -13.40 0.52 11.88
C TYR A 64 -13.02 1.03 10.47
N ILE A 65 -13.88 1.87 9.88
CA ILE A 65 -13.63 2.46 8.55
C ILE A 65 -12.47 3.47 8.58
N LEU A 66 -12.22 4.12 9.72
CA LEU A 66 -11.11 5.06 9.88
C LEU A 66 -9.75 4.36 9.96
N SER A 67 -9.68 3.18 10.58
CA SER A 67 -8.44 2.41 10.69
C SER A 67 -8.02 1.79 9.36
N GLU A 68 -8.96 1.23 8.60
CA GLU A 68 -8.65 0.67 7.27
C GLU A 68 -8.23 1.77 6.28
N ASN A 69 -8.89 2.93 6.27
CA ASN A 69 -8.48 4.03 5.40
C ASN A 69 -7.09 4.56 5.74
N LYS A 70 -6.74 4.70 7.02
CA LYS A 70 -5.40 5.16 7.41
C LYS A 70 -4.32 4.16 6.99
N GLN A 71 -4.58 2.86 7.14
CA GLN A 71 -3.63 1.83 6.76
C GLN A 71 -3.43 1.74 5.25
N GLN A 72 -4.51 1.85 4.46
CA GLN A 72 -4.44 1.86 3.00
C GLN A 72 -3.71 3.09 2.45
N VAL A 73 -3.91 4.26 3.06
CA VAL A 73 -3.19 5.50 2.67
C VAL A 73 -1.68 5.37 2.96
N GLU A 74 -1.30 4.78 4.09
CA GLU A 74 0.11 4.63 4.44
C GLU A 74 0.81 3.59 3.56
N GLN A 75 0.15 2.47 3.27
CA GLN A 75 0.65 1.46 2.33
C GLN A 75 0.78 2.03 0.91
N THR A 76 -0.21 2.81 0.46
CA THR A 76 -0.19 3.46 -0.86
C THR A 76 0.93 4.50 -0.96
N LYS A 77 1.20 5.27 0.10
CA LYS A 77 2.33 6.21 0.13
C LYS A 77 3.67 5.50 0.01
N GLU A 78 3.84 4.39 0.73
CA GLU A 78 5.10 3.66 0.71
C GLU A 78 5.32 2.95 -0.63
N GLU A 79 4.26 2.40 -1.23
CA GLU A 79 4.32 1.87 -2.59
C GLU A 79 4.69 2.96 -3.61
N ILE A 80 4.07 4.14 -3.55
CA ILE A 80 4.41 5.27 -4.43
C ILE A 80 5.87 5.70 -4.24
N ARG A 81 6.37 5.73 -3.00
CA ARG A 81 7.77 6.06 -2.69
C ARG A 81 8.73 5.03 -3.28
N LEU A 82 8.47 3.74 -3.06
CA LEU A 82 9.29 2.65 -3.58
C LEU A 82 9.24 2.57 -5.11
N LEU A 83 8.08 2.81 -5.74
CA LEU A 83 7.96 2.91 -7.19
C LEU A 83 8.75 4.12 -7.73
N GLY A 84 8.68 5.27 -7.06
CA GLY A 84 9.46 6.46 -7.39
C GLY A 84 10.97 6.20 -7.36
N GLU A 85 11.48 5.66 -6.24
CA GLU A 85 12.90 5.33 -6.08
C GLU A 85 13.37 4.29 -7.11
N LYS A 86 12.54 3.27 -7.39
CA LYS A 86 12.86 2.24 -8.38
C LYS A 86 12.88 2.80 -9.80
N TYR A 87 11.91 3.65 -10.14
CA TYR A 87 11.85 4.30 -11.44
C TYR A 87 13.04 5.24 -11.65
N GLU A 88 13.41 6.02 -10.63
CA GLU A 88 14.56 6.92 -10.67
C GLU A 88 15.88 6.15 -10.88
N LYS A 89 16.08 5.05 -10.14
CA LYS A 89 17.26 4.18 -10.33
C LYS A 89 17.31 3.58 -11.73
N GLN A 90 16.20 3.03 -12.23
CA GLN A 90 16.15 2.44 -13.57
C GLN A 90 16.40 3.48 -14.66
N MET A 91 15.88 4.70 -14.51
CA MET A 91 16.13 5.79 -15.46
C MET A 91 17.60 6.22 -15.44
N LYS A 92 18.20 6.38 -14.25
CA LYS A 92 19.64 6.67 -14.11
C LYS A 92 20.51 5.61 -14.76
N GLU A 93 20.25 4.33 -14.49
CA GLU A 93 21.00 3.21 -15.07
C GLU A 93 20.89 3.15 -16.60
N LYS A 94 19.68 3.30 -17.15
CA LYS A 94 19.45 3.32 -18.60
C LYS A 94 20.16 4.50 -19.28
N TYR A 95 20.05 5.69 -18.68
CA TYR A 95 20.69 6.89 -19.21
C TYR A 95 22.22 6.76 -19.19
N VAL A 96 22.80 6.31 -18.06
CA VAL A 96 24.25 6.07 -17.95
C VAL A 96 24.71 5.03 -18.96
N ALA A 97 23.99 3.93 -19.14
CA ALA A 97 24.34 2.90 -20.12
C ALA A 97 24.31 3.43 -21.57
N GLN A 98 23.32 4.25 -21.90
CA GLN A 98 23.23 4.88 -23.23
C GLN A 98 24.38 5.85 -23.47
N VAL A 99 24.69 6.70 -22.50
CA VAL A 99 25.82 7.65 -22.59
C VAL A 99 27.15 6.90 -22.69
N LYS A 100 27.33 5.83 -21.92
CA LYS A 100 28.53 4.99 -21.97
C LYS A 100 28.77 4.43 -23.36
N LYS A 101 27.71 3.97 -24.04
CA LYS A 101 27.75 3.46 -25.40
C LYS A 101 28.11 4.53 -26.42
N ASP A 102 27.51 5.71 -26.29
CA ASP A 102 27.77 6.84 -27.19
C ASP A 102 29.24 7.32 -27.07
N ILE A 103 29.75 7.45 -25.84
CA ILE A 103 31.15 7.83 -25.59
C ILE A 103 32.12 6.75 -26.09
N ALA A 104 31.84 5.47 -25.82
CA ALA A 104 32.63 4.35 -26.32
C ALA A 104 32.75 4.36 -27.85
N LEU A 105 31.62 4.60 -28.54
CA LEU A 105 31.58 4.72 -30.00
C LEU A 105 32.36 5.94 -30.51
N GLN A 106 32.21 7.10 -29.87
CA GLN A 106 32.87 8.35 -30.27
C GLN A 106 34.38 8.32 -30.05
N CYS A 107 34.84 7.75 -28.94
CA CYS A 107 36.27 7.65 -28.62
C CYS A 107 36.93 6.39 -29.20
N GLY A 108 36.16 5.47 -29.81
CA GLY A 108 36.67 4.20 -30.35
C GLY A 108 37.23 3.27 -29.28
N VAL A 109 36.64 3.29 -28.09
CA VAL A 109 37.08 2.50 -26.92
C VAL A 109 36.00 1.52 -26.50
N ASP A 110 36.39 0.52 -25.72
CA ASP A 110 35.44 -0.42 -25.14
C ASP A 110 34.61 0.24 -24.03
N GLU A 111 33.38 -0.23 -23.82
CA GLU A 111 32.52 0.28 -22.75
C GLU A 111 33.17 0.10 -21.37
N SER A 112 34.05 -0.88 -21.17
CA SER A 112 34.77 -1.10 -19.90
C SER A 112 35.72 0.04 -19.54
N ASP A 113 36.18 0.81 -20.53
CA ASP A 113 37.13 1.91 -20.35
C ASP A 113 36.45 3.26 -20.11
N CYS A 114 35.12 3.28 -20.11
CA CYS A 114 34.31 4.44 -19.75
C CYS A 114 33.76 4.31 -18.30
N ARG A 115 33.94 5.35 -17.48
CA ARG A 115 33.30 5.50 -16.17
C ARG A 115 32.55 6.82 -16.10
N ILE A 116 31.25 6.75 -15.79
CA ILE A 116 30.38 7.91 -15.70
C ILE A 116 29.80 7.95 -14.29
N LYS A 117 29.82 9.12 -13.65
CA LYS A 117 29.05 9.38 -12.44
C LYS A 117 27.92 10.35 -12.74
N MET A 118 26.77 10.06 -12.15
CA MET A 118 25.54 10.84 -12.31
C MET A 118 25.02 11.17 -10.91
N ASP A 119 24.67 12.43 -10.70
CA ASP A 119 24.02 12.92 -9.48
C ASP A 119 22.87 13.86 -9.86
N ASP A 120 21.77 13.81 -9.13
CA ASP A 120 20.55 14.62 -9.36
C ASP A 120 20.15 14.76 -10.85
N MET A 121 20.08 13.62 -11.56
CA MET A 121 19.76 13.54 -12.99
C MET A 121 20.73 14.26 -13.95
N LYS A 122 21.92 14.66 -13.49
CA LYS A 122 22.97 15.28 -14.29
C LYS A 122 24.25 14.46 -14.23
N ILE A 123 24.99 14.43 -15.33
CA ILE A 123 26.31 13.81 -15.34
C ILE A 123 27.26 14.75 -14.60
N THR A 124 27.97 14.20 -13.61
CA THR A 124 28.90 14.99 -12.77
C THR A 124 30.36 14.68 -13.06
N LEU A 125 30.65 13.50 -13.64
CA LEU A 125 32.00 13.10 -13.98
C LEU A 125 31.98 12.14 -15.15
N ILE A 126 32.86 12.35 -16.11
CA ILE A 126 33.14 11.42 -17.21
C ILE A 126 34.62 11.08 -17.17
N ARG A 127 34.96 9.79 -17.14
CA ARG A 127 36.33 9.31 -17.28
C ARG A 127 36.41 8.28 -18.39
N VAL A 128 37.36 8.45 -19.30
CA VAL A 128 37.55 7.57 -20.47
C VAL A 128 39.03 7.22 -20.58
N ARG A 129 39.35 5.94 -20.74
CA ARG A 129 40.71 5.49 -21.07
C ARG A 129 40.85 5.22 -22.56
N VAL A 130 41.81 5.86 -23.21
CA VAL A 130 42.04 5.81 -24.67
C VAL A 130 43.49 5.38 -24.97
N LYS A 131 43.75 4.69 -26.08
CA LYS A 131 45.11 4.18 -26.39
C LYS A 131 46.08 5.23 -26.96
N ASN A 132 45.63 6.45 -27.22
CA ASN A 132 46.43 7.52 -27.82
C ASN A 132 45.85 8.89 -27.45
N ALA A 133 46.12 9.37 -26.23
CA ALA A 133 45.48 10.55 -25.66
C ALA A 133 46.01 11.88 -26.22
N ASP A 134 47.28 11.93 -26.64
CA ASP A 134 48.05 13.17 -26.79
C ASP A 134 47.59 14.12 -27.92
N LYS A 135 46.88 13.63 -28.95
CA LYS A 135 46.47 14.47 -30.10
C LYS A 135 45.02 14.96 -30.09
N MET A 136 44.11 14.31 -29.34
CA MET A 136 42.66 14.56 -29.44
C MET A 136 41.97 14.82 -28.09
N GLN A 137 42.71 14.85 -26.99
CA GLN A 137 42.17 15.02 -25.63
C GLN A 137 41.33 16.29 -25.45
N LYS A 138 41.81 17.46 -25.89
CA LYS A 138 41.07 18.73 -25.78
C LYS A 138 39.81 18.78 -26.65
N GLU A 139 39.85 18.16 -27.83
CA GLU A 139 38.71 18.13 -28.75
C GLU A 139 37.58 17.28 -28.18
N TRP A 140 37.91 16.09 -27.65
CA TRP A 140 36.94 15.24 -26.96
C TRP A 140 36.44 15.83 -25.64
N GLN A 141 37.29 16.49 -24.85
CA GLN A 141 36.84 17.19 -23.64
C GLN A 141 35.80 18.26 -23.95
N ASN A 142 36.04 19.10 -24.97
CA ASN A 142 35.10 20.14 -25.37
C ASN A 142 33.78 19.57 -25.91
N GLU A 143 33.84 18.54 -26.75
CA GLU A 143 32.65 17.89 -27.31
C GLU A 143 31.80 17.20 -26.23
N LEU A 144 32.44 16.49 -25.30
CA LEU A 144 31.77 15.84 -24.17
C LEU A 144 31.18 16.86 -23.19
N ALA A 145 31.90 17.95 -22.91
CA ALA A 145 31.41 19.05 -22.09
C ALA A 145 30.16 19.70 -22.71
N PHE A 146 30.21 19.97 -24.01
CA PHE A 146 29.09 20.56 -24.76
C PHE A 146 27.87 19.63 -24.82
N ARG A 147 28.07 18.33 -25.15
CA ARG A 147 26.96 17.38 -25.33
C ARG A 147 26.25 17.01 -24.04
N TYR A 148 27.00 16.84 -22.96
CA TYR A 148 26.46 16.35 -21.70
C TYR A 148 26.34 17.41 -20.60
N GLY A 149 26.73 18.66 -20.91
CA GLY A 149 26.65 19.79 -19.97
C GLY A 149 27.55 19.62 -18.75
N VAL A 150 28.68 18.93 -18.92
CA VAL A 150 29.66 18.65 -17.86
C VAL A 150 30.79 19.67 -17.95
N GLU A 151 31.22 20.22 -16.84
CA GLU A 151 32.41 21.10 -16.81
C GLU A 151 33.65 20.32 -17.27
N GLU A 152 34.49 20.93 -18.10
CA GLU A 152 35.71 20.31 -18.65
C GLU A 152 36.64 19.77 -17.54
N GLU A 153 36.71 20.46 -16.40
CA GLU A 153 37.49 20.06 -15.21
C GLU A 153 37.03 18.72 -14.59
N LYS A 154 35.82 18.28 -14.92
CA LYS A 154 35.21 17.03 -14.45
C LYS A 154 35.29 15.91 -15.50
N ILE A 155 35.98 16.15 -16.63
CA ILE A 155 36.17 15.19 -17.73
C ILE A 155 37.64 14.75 -17.80
N TRP A 156 37.88 13.48 -17.51
CA TRP A 156 39.22 12.89 -17.40
C TRP A 156 39.45 11.92 -18.56
N ILE A 157 40.39 12.24 -19.45
CA ILE A 157 40.82 11.33 -20.52
C ILE A 157 42.23 10.86 -20.16
N GLU A 158 42.36 9.56 -19.92
CA GLU A 158 43.60 8.90 -19.48
C GLU A 158 44.08 7.94 -20.58
N GLU A 159 45.38 7.65 -20.63
CA GLU A 159 45.90 6.63 -21.55
C GLU A 159 45.67 5.22 -20.99
N ALA A 160 45.21 4.28 -21.82
CA ALA A 160 44.80 2.92 -21.44
C ALA A 160 45.97 1.94 -21.24
#